data_AF-A0A255E980-F1
#
_entry.id   AF-A0A255E980-F1
#
_cell.length_a   1.000
_cell.length_b   1.000
_cell.length_c   1.000
_cell.angle_alpha   90.00
_cell.angle_beta   90.00
_cell.angle_gamma   90.00
#
_symmetry.space_group_name_H-M   'P 1'
#
loop_
_entity.id
_entity.type
_entity.pdbx_description
1 polymer ?
#
loop_
_entity_poly.entity_id
_entity_poly.type
_entity_poly.pdbx_seq_one_letter_code
_entity_poly.pdbx_strand_id
1 'polypeptide(L)'
;MLHPDLRAALAAGDVDTLSWPWCASVVHLPLTKLNKDGGGAGSLVTRSIKKAPHLRVFLDEAELQSTPRIGSFHRRLTGRELLTDPLVLSLVEPGFGLAITDGDRETKLGPGVIAELRQRAQTSLADARARADQSYPSLPVAGTEELNPLSGHHLGAAVAETLPDLPAGTAVVAVLRCVGDQVQSLWRQTNPDGEVRAGDMPTEMQRVLQEHREANAAPNVGAWLTASMNLRIGKSKPTGGSLVSLNWDHEPAWQPEVPPSAYAEEQARHPRSADWMPDWMLSRLDEAYQNQAHQNQANHSEGERQ
;
A
#
# COMPACT_ATOMS: atom_id res chain seq x y z
N MET A 1 4.98 15.34 -6.45
CA MET A 1 4.61 16.76 -6.70
C MET A 1 3.44 16.82 -7.66
N LEU A 2 2.35 17.51 -7.30
CA LEU A 2 1.21 17.68 -8.22
C LEU A 2 1.59 18.60 -9.40
N HIS A 3 0.97 18.33 -10.55
CA HIS A 3 1.01 19.25 -11.69
C HIS A 3 0.44 20.63 -11.28
N PRO A 4 1.01 21.76 -11.72
CA PRO A 4 0.55 23.10 -11.36
C PRO A 4 -0.95 23.32 -11.57
N ASP A 5 -1.49 22.83 -12.69
CA ASP A 5 -2.91 22.97 -13.03
C ASP A 5 -3.82 22.19 -12.06
N LEU A 6 -3.41 20.98 -11.70
CA LEU A 6 -4.12 20.16 -10.71
C LEU A 6 -4.10 20.84 -9.33
N ARG A 7 -2.99 21.49 -9.00
CA ARG A 7 -2.85 22.25 -7.75
C ARG A 7 -3.78 23.48 -7.75
N ALA A 8 -3.92 24.17 -8.88
CA ALA A 8 -4.84 25.29 -9.04
C ALA A 8 -6.32 24.85 -8.94
N ALA A 9 -6.67 23.72 -9.58
CA ALA A 9 -8.00 23.12 -9.50
C ALA A 9 -8.36 22.74 -8.05
N LEU A 10 -7.44 22.09 -7.32
CA LEU A 10 -7.59 21.79 -5.89
C LEU A 10 -7.77 23.05 -5.05
N ALA A 11 -7.04 24.12 -5.33
CA ALA A 11 -7.21 25.38 -4.58
C ALA A 11 -8.54 26.06 -4.88
N ALA A 12 -9.03 25.97 -6.12
CA ALA A 12 -10.32 26.53 -6.54
C ALA A 12 -11.52 25.70 -6.04
N GLY A 13 -11.29 24.43 -5.66
CA GLY A 13 -12.37 23.50 -5.33
C GLY A 13 -13.23 23.13 -6.55
N ASP A 14 -12.67 23.29 -7.76
CA ASP A 14 -13.38 23.03 -9.02
C ASP A 14 -13.36 21.53 -9.31
N VAL A 15 -14.45 20.86 -8.94
CA VAL A 15 -14.58 19.41 -8.99
C VAL A 15 -14.46 18.87 -10.42
N ASP A 16 -14.76 19.67 -11.44
CA ASP A 16 -14.68 19.28 -12.84
C ASP A 16 -13.24 19.29 -13.37
N THR A 17 -12.40 20.19 -12.86
CA THR A 17 -10.96 20.24 -13.20
C THR A 17 -10.08 19.46 -12.22
N LEU A 18 -10.64 19.03 -11.09
CA LEU A 18 -10.07 18.01 -10.19
C LEU A 18 -10.01 16.65 -10.88
N SER A 19 -9.07 16.58 -11.81
CA SER A 19 -8.85 15.43 -12.67
C SER A 19 -8.44 14.18 -11.89
N TRP A 20 -8.73 13.04 -12.51
CA TRP A 20 -8.37 11.69 -12.05
C TRP A 20 -6.90 11.43 -11.66
N PRO A 21 -5.87 12.14 -12.19
CA PRO A 21 -4.48 11.96 -11.77
C PRO A 21 -4.23 12.11 -10.27
N TRP A 22 -4.96 12.98 -9.58
CA TRP A 22 -4.90 13.05 -8.11
C TRP A 22 -5.48 11.79 -7.45
N CYS A 23 -6.57 11.25 -7.99
CA CYS A 23 -7.21 10.06 -7.43
C CYS A 23 -6.31 8.81 -7.53
N ALA A 24 -5.47 8.74 -8.56
CA ALA A 24 -4.45 7.69 -8.71
C ALA A 24 -3.16 7.98 -7.92
N SER A 25 -2.92 9.23 -7.54
CA SER A 25 -1.73 9.63 -6.78
C SER A 25 -1.74 9.02 -5.38
N VAL A 26 -0.55 8.63 -4.94
CA VAL A 26 -0.28 8.19 -3.57
C VAL A 26 -0.40 9.38 -2.61
N VAL A 27 -1.07 9.15 -1.50
CA VAL A 27 -1.25 10.08 -0.39
C VAL A 27 -0.89 9.36 0.92
N HIS A 28 -0.30 10.12 1.84
CA HIS A 28 0.08 9.66 3.16
C HIS A 28 -0.88 10.25 4.19
N LEU A 29 -1.68 9.39 4.81
CA LEU A 29 -2.66 9.71 5.83
C LEU A 29 -2.06 9.42 7.23
N PRO A 30 -1.56 10.43 7.95
CA PRO A 30 -0.94 10.25 9.27
C PRO A 30 -1.89 9.70 10.34
N LEU A 31 -1.30 8.88 11.22
CA LEU A 31 -1.94 8.28 12.39
C LEU A 31 -1.27 8.77 13.67
N THR A 32 -2.07 9.06 14.70
CA THR A 32 -1.61 9.44 16.03
C THR A 32 -2.12 8.48 17.10
N LYS A 33 -1.69 8.68 18.36
CA LYS A 33 -1.99 7.83 19.53
C LYS A 33 -1.52 6.37 19.41
N LEU A 34 -0.53 6.13 18.55
CA LEU A 34 0.18 4.87 18.49
C LEU A 34 1.40 4.91 19.41
N ASN A 35 1.77 3.78 19.99
CA ASN A 35 3.02 3.66 20.73
C ASN A 35 4.23 3.72 19.77
N LYS A 36 5.45 3.72 20.31
CA LYS A 36 6.69 3.77 19.51
C LYS A 36 6.85 2.64 18.49
N ASP A 37 6.12 1.54 18.68
CA ASP A 37 6.14 0.35 17.84
C ASP A 37 4.91 0.28 16.92
N GLY A 38 4.05 1.30 16.91
CA GLY A 38 2.87 1.39 16.05
C GLY A 38 1.62 0.68 16.60
N GLY A 39 1.67 0.16 17.83
CA GLY A 39 0.53 -0.48 18.48
C GLY A 39 -0.43 0.50 19.15
N GLY A 40 -1.73 0.25 19.09
CA GLY A 40 -2.79 1.04 19.72
C GLY A 40 -4.02 1.21 18.82
N ALA A 41 -5.06 1.89 19.31
CA ALA A 41 -6.30 2.10 18.56
C ALA A 41 -6.18 3.12 17.41
N GLY A 42 -5.08 3.87 17.32
CA GLY A 42 -4.86 4.88 16.28
C GLY A 42 -5.89 6.02 16.29
N SER A 43 -5.57 7.15 15.68
CA SER A 43 -6.54 8.20 15.35
C SER A 43 -6.04 8.96 14.14
N LEU A 44 -6.94 9.43 13.29
CA LEU A 44 -6.58 10.28 12.15
C LEU A 44 -6.13 11.66 12.64
N VAL A 45 -5.12 12.22 12.01
CA VAL A 45 -4.68 13.59 12.32
C VAL A 45 -5.59 14.58 11.60
N THR A 46 -6.32 15.36 12.39
CA THR A 46 -7.24 16.39 11.89
C THR A 46 -6.80 17.80 12.28
N ARG A 47 -7.27 18.81 11.55
CA ARG A 47 -7.15 20.23 11.89
C ARG A 47 -8.51 20.90 11.74
N SER A 48 -8.85 21.83 12.64
CA SER A 48 -10.05 22.66 12.47
C SER A 48 -9.74 23.85 11.56
N ILE A 49 -10.51 24.03 10.50
CA ILE A 49 -10.39 25.16 9.57
C ILE A 49 -11.79 25.76 9.40
N LYS A 50 -11.94 27.04 9.74
CA LYS A 50 -13.25 27.74 9.75
C LYS A 50 -14.34 26.94 10.49
N LYS A 51 -13.97 26.32 11.62
CA LYS A 51 -14.82 25.45 12.46
C LYS A 51 -15.21 24.09 11.85
N ALA A 52 -14.78 23.76 10.63
CA ALA A 52 -14.97 22.45 10.04
C ALA A 52 -13.72 21.56 10.25
N PRO A 53 -13.88 20.29 10.64
CA PRO A 53 -12.75 19.37 10.74
C PRO A 53 -12.20 19.08 9.34
N HIS A 54 -10.88 19.12 9.18
CA HIS A 54 -10.20 18.72 7.96
C HIS A 54 -9.21 17.60 8.27
N LEU A 55 -9.29 16.53 7.49
CA LEU A 55 -8.25 15.50 7.50
C LEU A 55 -6.95 16.07 6.96
N ARG A 56 -5.82 15.75 7.59
CA ARG A 56 -4.52 16.10 7.03
C ARG A 56 -4.00 14.93 6.20
N VAL A 57 -3.56 15.22 4.99
CA VAL A 57 -2.88 14.25 4.11
C VAL A 57 -1.67 14.90 3.47
N PHE A 58 -0.67 14.09 3.16
CA PHE A 58 0.60 14.53 2.59
C PHE A 58 0.85 13.82 1.27
N LEU A 59 1.46 14.49 0.31
CA LEU A 59 1.86 13.87 -0.95
C LEU A 59 3.30 13.37 -0.96
N ASP A 60 4.08 13.81 0.01
CA ASP A 60 5.47 13.42 0.18
C ASP A 60 5.67 12.84 1.58
N GLU A 61 6.25 11.64 1.63
CA GLU A 61 6.49 10.94 2.90
C GLU A 61 7.54 11.66 3.75
N ALA A 62 8.62 12.15 3.14
CA ALA A 62 9.70 12.80 3.87
C ALA A 62 9.21 14.10 4.54
N GLU A 63 8.29 14.81 3.87
CA GLU A 63 7.60 15.95 4.45
C GLU A 63 6.72 15.56 5.65
N LEU A 64 5.93 14.49 5.55
CA LEU A 64 5.19 13.96 6.69
C LEU A 64 6.12 13.65 7.86
N GLN A 65 7.21 12.93 7.60
CA GLN A 65 8.17 12.49 8.62
C GLN A 65 8.89 13.67 9.29
N SER A 66 9.15 14.75 8.55
CA SER A 66 9.77 15.97 9.10
C SER A 66 8.78 16.89 9.81
N THR A 67 7.46 16.68 9.66
CA THR A 67 6.46 17.55 10.26
C THR A 67 6.32 17.33 11.77
N PRO A 68 6.55 18.35 12.61
CA PRO A 68 6.47 18.20 14.06
C PRO A 68 5.09 17.77 14.54
N ARG A 69 5.07 16.91 15.57
CA ARG A 69 3.85 16.49 16.32
C ARG A 69 2.83 15.67 15.52
N ILE A 70 3.21 15.13 14.35
CA ILE A 70 2.37 14.19 13.59
C ILE A 70 2.72 12.73 13.89
N GLY A 71 4.00 12.45 14.17
CA GLY A 71 4.51 11.08 14.34
C GLY A 71 4.88 10.44 12.99
N SER A 72 5.53 9.28 13.04
CA SER A 72 6.05 8.58 11.85
C SER A 72 5.05 7.63 11.20
N PHE A 73 4.00 7.24 11.93
CA PHE A 73 3.01 6.28 11.46
C PHE A 73 1.98 6.95 10.55
N HIS A 74 1.72 6.33 9.42
CA HIS A 74 0.75 6.80 8.44
C HIS A 74 0.26 5.64 7.59
N ARG A 75 -0.93 5.77 7.00
CA ARG A 75 -1.41 4.89 5.93
C ARG A 75 -0.99 5.48 4.59
N ARG A 76 -0.52 4.64 3.69
CA ARG A 76 -0.34 4.98 2.27
C ARG A 76 -1.59 4.54 1.54
N LEU A 77 -2.23 5.46 0.85
CA LEU A 77 -3.49 5.26 0.13
C LEU A 77 -3.40 5.97 -1.22
N THR A 78 -4.24 5.62 -2.17
CA THR A 78 -4.51 6.50 -3.31
C THR A 78 -5.51 7.60 -2.93
N GLY A 79 -5.57 8.68 -3.71
CA GLY A 79 -6.60 9.71 -3.54
C GLY A 79 -8.03 9.16 -3.64
N ARG A 80 -8.26 8.13 -4.47
CA ARG A 80 -9.56 7.42 -4.57
C ARG A 80 -9.87 6.65 -3.29
N GLU A 81 -8.91 5.89 -2.77
CA GLU A 81 -9.07 5.15 -1.51
C GLU A 81 -9.33 6.06 -0.32
N LEU A 82 -8.64 7.19 -0.23
CA LEU A 82 -8.92 8.18 0.81
C LEU A 82 -10.40 8.60 0.83
N LEU A 83 -11.06 8.60 -0.33
CA LEU A 83 -12.46 8.99 -0.48
C LEU A 83 -13.44 7.82 -0.34
N THR A 84 -13.01 6.58 -0.57
CA THR A 84 -13.88 5.38 -0.65
C THR A 84 -13.63 4.33 0.44
N ASP A 85 -12.46 4.32 1.09
CA ASP A 85 -12.05 3.31 2.09
C ASP A 85 -13.00 3.33 3.30
N PRO A 86 -13.70 2.22 3.61
CA PRO A 86 -14.67 2.17 4.70
C PRO A 86 -14.08 2.45 6.09
N LEU A 87 -12.81 2.13 6.33
CA LEU A 87 -12.14 2.44 7.60
C LEU A 87 -11.86 3.94 7.69
N VAL A 88 -11.38 4.57 6.62
CA VAL A 88 -11.25 6.04 6.60
C VAL A 88 -12.62 6.67 6.83
N LEU A 89 -13.66 6.22 6.13
CA LEU A 89 -15.00 6.80 6.25
C LEU A 89 -15.64 6.57 7.62
N SER A 90 -15.36 5.46 8.31
CA SER A 90 -15.88 5.22 9.67
C SER A 90 -15.14 6.04 10.73
N LEU A 91 -13.90 6.45 10.48
CA LEU A 91 -13.08 7.24 11.40
C LEU A 91 -13.31 8.74 11.28
N VAL A 92 -14.18 9.19 10.38
CA VAL A 92 -14.37 10.61 10.09
C VAL A 92 -15.83 11.00 10.18
N GLU A 93 -16.11 12.04 10.97
CA GLU A 93 -17.46 12.57 11.10
C GLU A 93 -17.98 13.09 9.74
N PRO A 94 -19.30 12.96 9.46
CA PRO A 94 -19.91 13.61 8.31
C PRO A 94 -19.56 15.11 8.30
N GLY A 95 -19.15 15.63 7.14
CA GLY A 95 -18.82 17.05 7.00
C GLY A 95 -17.34 17.41 7.23
N PHE A 96 -16.42 16.47 7.02
CA PHE A 96 -15.00 16.80 6.97
C PHE A 96 -14.55 17.38 5.63
N GLY A 97 -13.62 18.33 5.69
CA GLY A 97 -12.82 18.78 4.55
C GLY A 97 -11.48 18.05 4.47
N LEU A 98 -10.67 18.37 3.45
CA LEU A 98 -9.33 17.82 3.30
C LEU A 98 -8.29 18.94 3.28
N ALA A 99 -7.21 18.77 4.04
CA ALA A 99 -6.03 19.61 4.00
C ALA A 99 -4.87 18.78 3.43
N ILE A 100 -4.52 19.08 2.18
CA ILE A 100 -3.48 18.38 1.42
C ILE A 100 -2.20 19.21 1.50
N THR A 101 -1.14 18.61 2.04
CA THR A 101 0.19 19.19 2.10
C THR A 101 1.06 18.63 0.95
N ASP A 102 1.69 19.52 0.19
CA ASP A 102 2.58 19.21 -0.95
C ASP A 102 3.75 20.21 -0.97
N GLY A 103 4.82 19.85 -0.26
CA GLY A 103 5.87 20.76 0.15
C GLY A 103 5.32 21.88 1.02
N ASP A 104 5.94 23.06 0.96
CA ASP A 104 5.56 24.23 1.76
C ASP A 104 4.13 24.79 1.52
N ARG A 105 3.31 24.13 0.70
CA ARG A 105 1.94 24.56 0.37
C ARG A 105 0.90 23.59 0.94
N GLU A 106 -0.16 24.17 1.48
CA GLU A 106 -1.33 23.45 1.99
C GLU A 106 -2.57 23.87 1.18
N THR A 107 -3.19 22.91 0.50
CA THR A 107 -4.45 23.10 -0.23
C THR A 107 -5.63 22.59 0.59
N LYS A 108 -6.73 23.34 0.64
CA LYS A 108 -7.87 23.09 1.55
C LYS A 108 -9.15 22.91 0.76
N LEU A 109 -9.72 21.71 0.83
CA LEU A 109 -11.00 21.37 0.24
C LEU A 109 -12.06 21.37 1.33
N GLY A 110 -13.13 22.13 1.12
CA GLY A 110 -14.26 22.17 2.04
C GLY A 110 -15.11 20.90 1.99
N PRO A 111 -15.96 20.66 3.01
CA PRO A 111 -16.77 19.44 3.09
C PRO A 111 -17.70 19.18 1.90
N GLY A 112 -18.28 20.22 1.30
CA GLY A 112 -19.13 20.08 0.12
C GLY A 112 -18.38 19.51 -1.08
N VAL A 113 -17.19 20.05 -1.34
CA VAL A 113 -16.29 19.56 -2.41
C VAL A 113 -15.89 18.10 -2.16
N ILE A 114 -15.60 17.73 -0.91
CA ILE A 114 -15.27 16.35 -0.55
C ILE A 114 -16.45 15.39 -0.77
N ALA A 115 -17.68 15.83 -0.52
CA ALA A 115 -18.87 15.01 -0.79
C ALA A 115 -19.04 14.74 -2.29
N GLU A 116 -18.86 15.75 -3.13
CA GLU A 116 -18.92 15.60 -4.59
C GLU A 116 -17.80 14.71 -5.13
N LEU A 117 -16.55 14.92 -4.68
CA LEU A 117 -15.41 14.08 -5.04
C LEU A 117 -15.62 12.62 -4.61
N ARG A 118 -16.22 12.39 -3.44
CA ARG A 118 -16.55 11.05 -2.97
C ARG A 118 -17.54 10.35 -3.90
N GLN A 119 -18.60 11.04 -4.31
CA GLN A 119 -19.58 10.46 -5.23
C GLN A 119 -18.93 10.07 -6.56
N ARG A 120 -18.07 10.95 -7.11
CA ARG A 120 -17.31 10.64 -8.34
C ARG A 120 -16.36 9.46 -8.15
N ALA A 121 -15.63 9.44 -7.04
CA ALA A 121 -14.71 8.36 -6.70
C ALA A 121 -15.43 7.00 -6.58
N GLN A 122 -16.62 6.97 -5.99
CA GLN A 122 -17.46 5.78 -5.90
C GLN A 122 -17.92 5.28 -7.27
N THR A 123 -18.43 6.17 -8.13
CA THR A 123 -18.83 5.81 -9.50
C THR A 123 -17.65 5.24 -10.27
N SER A 124 -16.51 5.94 -10.25
CA SER A 124 -15.33 5.48 -10.99
C SER A 124 -14.73 4.19 -10.44
N LEU A 125 -14.79 3.95 -9.12
CA LEU A 125 -14.41 2.66 -8.54
C LEU A 125 -15.33 1.55 -9.04
N ALA A 126 -16.64 1.79 -9.12
CA ALA A 126 -17.60 0.83 -9.67
C ALA A 126 -17.29 0.52 -11.15
N ASP A 127 -17.00 1.55 -11.95
CA ASP A 127 -16.61 1.38 -13.36
C ASP A 127 -15.30 0.61 -13.50
N ALA A 128 -14.30 0.89 -12.64
CA ALA A 128 -13.02 0.19 -12.64
C ALA A 128 -13.18 -1.28 -12.26
N ARG A 129 -14.01 -1.59 -11.26
CA ARG A 129 -14.36 -2.96 -10.90
C ARG A 129 -15.07 -3.68 -12.04
N ALA A 130 -16.03 -3.04 -12.70
CA ALA A 130 -16.71 -3.62 -13.86
C ALA A 130 -15.75 -3.93 -15.03
N ARG A 131 -14.78 -3.04 -15.30
CA ARG A 131 -13.72 -3.30 -16.29
C ARG A 131 -12.81 -4.46 -15.86
N ALA A 132 -12.45 -4.50 -14.59
CA ALA A 132 -11.64 -5.57 -14.04
C ALA A 132 -12.37 -6.92 -14.08
N ASP A 133 -13.67 -6.98 -13.79
CA ASP A 133 -14.48 -8.19 -13.91
C ASP A 133 -14.53 -8.73 -15.34
N GLN A 134 -14.59 -7.82 -16.32
CA GLN A 134 -14.54 -8.19 -17.74
C GLN A 134 -13.15 -8.68 -18.16
N SER A 135 -12.10 -8.08 -17.63
CA SER A 135 -10.70 -8.37 -17.99
C SER A 135 -10.14 -9.59 -17.24
N TYR A 136 -10.62 -9.81 -16.01
CA TYR A 136 -10.16 -10.78 -15.03
C TYR A 136 -11.35 -11.46 -14.36
N PRO A 137 -12.16 -12.21 -15.13
CA PRO A 137 -13.32 -12.89 -14.58
C PRO A 137 -12.89 -13.89 -13.52
N SER A 138 -13.69 -14.02 -12.47
CA SER A 138 -13.47 -15.02 -11.43
C SER A 138 -13.36 -16.42 -12.05
N LEU A 139 -12.21 -17.06 -11.86
CA LEU A 139 -12.00 -18.45 -12.20
C LEU A 139 -12.93 -19.33 -11.36
N PRO A 140 -13.51 -20.40 -11.94
CA PRO A 140 -14.29 -21.35 -11.15
C PRO A 140 -13.40 -21.90 -10.04
N VAL A 141 -13.88 -21.85 -8.79
CA VAL A 141 -13.21 -22.49 -7.66
C VAL A 141 -13.26 -23.99 -7.91
N ALA A 142 -12.18 -24.55 -8.47
CA ALA A 142 -12.05 -25.99 -8.57
C ALA A 142 -12.17 -26.56 -7.15
N GLY A 143 -13.02 -27.58 -6.99
CA GLY A 143 -13.39 -28.11 -5.69
C GLY A 143 -12.17 -28.41 -4.83
N THR A 144 -12.08 -27.74 -3.67
CA THR A 144 -11.20 -28.02 -2.53
C THR A 144 -9.91 -28.74 -2.89
N GLU A 145 -8.99 -28.08 -3.58
CA GLU A 145 -7.60 -28.55 -3.57
C GLU A 145 -7.07 -28.43 -2.14
N GLU A 146 -6.53 -29.53 -1.65
CA GLU A 146 -5.96 -29.68 -0.31
C GLU A 146 -5.18 -28.42 0.10
N LEU A 147 -5.49 -27.93 1.30
CA LEU A 147 -4.71 -26.89 1.96
C LEU A 147 -3.23 -27.22 1.81
N ASN A 148 -2.54 -26.38 1.03
CA ASN A 148 -1.10 -26.43 0.84
C ASN A 148 -0.43 -26.63 2.21
N PRO A 149 0.51 -27.58 2.37
CA PRO A 149 1.20 -27.85 3.63
C PRO A 149 1.93 -26.63 4.23
N LEU A 150 2.03 -25.51 3.51
CA LEU A 150 2.51 -24.24 4.03
C LEU A 150 1.43 -23.34 4.65
N SER A 151 0.17 -23.78 4.73
CA SER A 151 -0.93 -23.03 5.33
C SER A 151 -0.66 -22.72 6.81
N GLY A 152 -0.44 -21.43 7.11
CA GLY A 152 -0.49 -20.78 8.43
C GLY A 152 0.46 -21.27 9.54
N HIS A 153 0.42 -22.56 9.88
CA HIS A 153 1.15 -23.14 11.00
C HIS A 153 2.60 -23.54 10.65
N HIS A 154 2.93 -23.75 9.37
CA HIS A 154 4.26 -24.20 8.95
C HIS A 154 5.22 -23.05 8.59
N LEU A 155 4.72 -21.92 8.11
CA LEU A 155 5.57 -20.79 7.71
C LEU A 155 6.40 -20.25 8.87
N GLY A 156 5.80 -20.12 10.06
CA GLY A 156 6.51 -19.65 11.24
C GLY A 156 7.68 -20.57 11.64
N ALA A 157 7.47 -21.88 11.61
CA ALA A 157 8.54 -22.83 11.91
C ALA A 157 9.67 -22.75 10.88
N ALA A 158 9.33 -22.78 9.60
CA ALA A 158 10.31 -22.68 8.51
C ALA A 158 11.13 -21.37 8.60
N VAL A 159 10.48 -20.23 8.82
CA VAL A 159 11.18 -18.95 9.01
C VAL A 159 12.08 -18.97 10.25
N ALA A 160 11.65 -19.58 11.35
CA ALA A 160 12.46 -19.67 12.56
C ALA A 160 13.75 -20.47 12.35
N GLU A 161 13.73 -21.50 11.49
CA GLU A 161 14.91 -22.30 11.13
C GLU A 161 15.92 -21.52 10.29
N THR A 162 15.47 -20.48 9.57
CA THR A 162 16.34 -19.61 8.76
C THR A 162 16.93 -18.42 9.52
N LEU A 163 16.56 -18.23 10.79
CA LEU A 163 17.06 -17.12 11.58
C LEU A 163 18.57 -17.26 11.81
N PRO A 164 19.36 -16.19 11.62
CA PRO A 164 20.75 -16.20 12.02
C PRO A 164 20.87 -16.38 13.54
N ASP A 165 22.04 -16.84 13.99
CA ASP A 165 22.34 -16.90 15.41
C ASP A 165 22.44 -15.47 15.97
N LEU A 166 21.45 -15.10 16.79
CA LEU A 166 21.29 -13.76 17.33
C LEU A 166 21.31 -13.81 18.86
N PRO A 167 21.90 -12.83 19.54
CA PRO A 167 21.89 -12.76 20.99
C PRO A 167 20.47 -12.77 21.58
N ALA A 168 20.30 -13.47 22.70
CA ALA A 168 19.06 -13.41 23.46
C ALA A 168 18.77 -11.97 23.92
N GLY A 169 17.56 -11.49 23.65
CA GLY A 169 17.13 -10.12 23.89
C GLY A 169 17.12 -9.24 22.63
N THR A 170 17.70 -9.69 21.52
CA THR A 170 17.66 -8.96 20.25
C THR A 170 16.22 -8.78 19.76
N ALA A 171 15.88 -7.57 19.32
CA ALA A 171 14.64 -7.28 18.62
C ALA A 171 14.90 -7.24 17.10
N VAL A 172 14.04 -7.86 16.31
CA VAL A 172 14.14 -7.87 14.84
C VAL A 172 12.84 -7.34 14.24
N VAL A 173 12.97 -6.42 13.29
CA VAL A 173 11.91 -5.99 12.38
C VAL A 173 12.36 -6.34 10.96
N ALA A 174 11.54 -7.09 10.24
CA ALA A 174 11.89 -7.55 8.91
C ALA A 174 10.67 -7.57 7.99
N VAL A 175 10.87 -7.16 6.74
CA VAL A 175 9.81 -6.98 5.74
C VAL A 175 10.30 -7.49 4.39
N LEU A 176 9.49 -8.30 3.72
CA LEU A 176 9.70 -8.70 2.33
C LEU A 176 8.50 -8.24 1.51
N ARG A 177 8.74 -7.54 0.40
CA ARG A 177 7.73 -7.05 -0.54
C ARG A 177 7.94 -7.74 -1.89
N CYS A 178 6.86 -8.19 -2.52
CA CYS A 178 6.88 -8.89 -3.80
C CYS A 178 5.72 -8.45 -4.69
N VAL A 179 6.03 -7.97 -5.90
CA VAL A 179 5.07 -7.65 -6.97
C VAL A 179 5.75 -7.93 -8.31
N GLY A 180 5.20 -8.85 -9.11
CA GLY A 180 5.83 -9.25 -10.37
C GLY A 180 7.25 -9.76 -10.10
N ASP A 181 8.23 -9.34 -10.88
CA ASP A 181 9.64 -9.68 -10.62
C ASP A 181 10.33 -8.77 -9.60
N GLN A 182 9.61 -7.77 -9.07
CA GLN A 182 10.17 -6.85 -8.08
C GLN A 182 10.13 -7.50 -6.70
N VAL A 183 11.30 -7.57 -6.06
CA VAL A 183 11.47 -8.02 -4.68
C VAL A 183 12.28 -6.98 -3.92
N GLN A 184 11.78 -6.57 -2.77
CA GLN A 184 12.50 -5.70 -1.84
C GLN A 184 12.45 -6.27 -0.44
N SER A 185 13.61 -6.31 0.22
CA SER A 185 13.72 -6.76 1.59
C SER A 185 14.19 -5.63 2.51
N LEU A 186 13.77 -5.67 3.77
CA LEU A 186 14.28 -4.84 4.84
C LEU A 186 14.51 -5.72 6.06
N TRP A 187 15.66 -5.54 6.68
CA TRP A 187 16.04 -6.15 7.94
C TRP A 187 16.58 -5.08 8.88
N ARG A 188 16.09 -5.09 10.11
CA ARG A 188 16.62 -4.26 11.19
C ARG A 188 16.66 -5.08 12.47
N GLN A 189 17.85 -5.27 13.01
CA GLN A 189 18.07 -5.86 14.32
C GLN A 189 18.54 -4.81 15.32
N THR A 190 18.11 -4.94 16.57
CA THR A 190 18.57 -4.14 17.70
C THR A 190 19.00 -5.10 18.80
N ASN A 191 20.29 -5.17 19.06
CA ASN A 191 20.90 -6.06 20.04
C ASN A 191 20.61 -5.58 21.49
N PRO A 192 20.81 -6.44 22.51
CA PRO A 192 20.56 -6.08 23.91
C PRO A 192 21.40 -4.91 24.43
N ASP A 193 22.57 -4.68 23.83
CA ASP A 193 23.47 -3.56 24.11
C ASP A 193 23.03 -2.24 23.43
N GLY A 194 21.96 -2.28 22.63
CA GLY A 194 21.43 -1.15 21.87
C GLY A 194 22.04 -0.99 20.47
N GLU A 195 22.99 -1.83 20.08
CA GLU A 195 23.56 -1.79 18.73
C GLU A 195 22.48 -2.10 17.68
N VAL A 196 22.37 -1.23 16.67
CA VAL A 196 21.44 -1.41 15.56
C VAL A 196 22.21 -1.83 14.31
N ARG A 197 21.82 -2.95 13.69
CA ARG A 197 22.23 -3.32 12.33
C ARG A 197 21.02 -3.33 11.42
N ALA A 198 21.17 -2.76 10.22
CA ALA A 198 20.13 -2.73 9.21
C ALA A 198 20.72 -3.11 7.84
N GLY A 199 19.88 -3.66 6.98
CA GLY A 199 20.26 -4.10 5.64
C GLY A 199 19.18 -4.98 5.03
N ASP A 200 19.59 -5.92 4.19
CA ASP A 200 18.71 -6.90 3.61
C ASP A 200 18.42 -8.08 4.54
N MET A 201 17.25 -8.68 4.33
CA MET A 201 16.85 -9.92 4.99
C MET A 201 17.80 -11.06 4.60
N PRO A 202 18.12 -12.00 5.51
CA PRO A 202 18.92 -13.18 5.17
C PRO A 202 18.36 -13.92 3.96
N THR A 203 19.22 -14.28 2.99
CA THR A 203 18.82 -14.85 1.69
C THR A 203 17.94 -16.10 1.84
N GLU A 204 18.29 -16.98 2.77
CA GLU A 204 17.54 -18.22 2.99
C GLU A 204 16.12 -17.97 3.52
N MET A 205 15.97 -16.95 4.38
CA MET A 205 14.66 -16.51 4.86
C MET A 205 13.82 -15.91 3.73
N GLN A 206 14.44 -15.11 2.86
CA GLN A 206 13.77 -14.58 1.67
C GLN A 206 13.29 -15.71 0.75
N ARG A 207 14.11 -16.74 0.53
CA ARG A 207 13.78 -17.92 -0.28
C ARG A 207 12.57 -18.66 0.28
N VAL A 208 12.57 -18.98 1.57
CA VAL A 208 11.45 -19.66 2.25
C VAL A 208 10.15 -18.86 2.13
N LEU A 209 10.22 -17.53 2.30
CA LEU A 209 9.06 -16.67 2.12
C LEU A 209 8.57 -16.67 0.67
N GLN A 210 9.45 -16.52 -0.33
CA GLN A 210 9.05 -16.54 -1.74
C GLN A 210 8.46 -17.90 -2.15
N GLU A 211 9.04 -19.02 -1.71
CA GLU A 211 8.47 -20.35 -1.97
C GLU A 211 7.08 -20.51 -1.34
N HIS A 212 6.91 -20.02 -0.11
CA HIS A 212 5.61 -19.96 0.53
C HIS A 212 4.61 -19.11 -0.27
N ARG A 213 5.07 -17.98 -0.84
CA ARG A 213 4.26 -17.11 -1.69
C ARG A 213 3.68 -17.82 -2.89
N GLU A 214 4.54 -18.45 -3.66
CA GLU A 214 4.15 -19.16 -4.88
C GLU A 214 3.22 -20.33 -4.55
N ALA A 215 3.52 -21.06 -3.48
CA ALA A 215 2.69 -22.20 -3.08
C ALA A 215 1.31 -21.76 -2.53
N ASN A 216 1.20 -20.59 -1.88
CA ASN A 216 -0.05 -20.09 -1.29
C ASN A 216 -0.81 -19.13 -2.21
N ALA A 217 -0.35 -18.91 -3.44
CA ALA A 217 -1.12 -18.16 -4.41
C ALA A 217 -2.44 -18.89 -4.68
N ALA A 218 -3.56 -18.25 -4.36
CA ALA A 218 -4.87 -18.87 -4.48
C ALA A 218 -5.61 -18.34 -5.71
N PRO A 219 -6.37 -19.20 -6.43
CA PRO A 219 -7.20 -18.74 -7.53
C PRO A 219 -8.10 -17.57 -7.11
N ASN A 220 -8.17 -16.52 -7.94
CA ASN A 220 -8.93 -15.29 -7.72
C ASN A 220 -8.46 -14.36 -6.59
N VAL A 221 -7.70 -14.86 -5.62
CA VAL A 221 -7.17 -14.05 -4.51
C VAL A 221 -5.74 -13.57 -4.78
N GLY A 222 -5.03 -14.24 -5.69
CA GLY A 222 -3.64 -13.98 -6.04
C GLY A 222 -2.68 -14.47 -4.95
N ALA A 223 -1.50 -13.86 -4.88
CA ALA A 223 -0.51 -14.09 -3.83
C ALA A 223 -0.46 -12.90 -2.86
N TRP A 224 0.04 -13.10 -1.64
CA TRP A 224 0.32 -12.00 -0.74
C TRP A 224 1.43 -11.09 -1.31
N LEU A 225 1.42 -9.83 -0.89
CA LEU A 225 2.28 -8.76 -1.43
C LEU A 225 3.38 -8.34 -0.46
N THR A 226 3.13 -8.47 0.84
CA THR A 226 4.15 -8.21 1.88
C THR A 226 4.12 -9.29 2.95
N ALA A 227 5.28 -9.79 3.35
CA ALA A 227 5.48 -10.53 4.58
C ALA A 227 6.23 -9.64 5.59
N SER A 228 5.76 -9.60 6.84
CA SER A 228 6.34 -8.77 7.89
C SER A 228 6.50 -9.53 9.20
N MET A 229 7.55 -9.21 9.95
CA MET A 229 7.94 -9.90 11.17
C MET A 229 8.40 -8.88 12.21
N ASN A 230 7.91 -9.04 13.44
CA ASN A 230 8.34 -8.28 14.60
C ASN A 230 8.68 -9.27 15.72
N LEU A 231 9.97 -9.59 15.86
CA LEU A 231 10.46 -10.69 16.67
C LEU A 231 11.26 -10.19 17.87
N ARG A 232 11.18 -10.93 18.98
CA ARG A 232 12.11 -10.84 20.11
C ARG A 232 12.82 -12.18 20.26
N ILE A 233 14.14 -12.19 20.12
CA ILE A 233 14.95 -13.39 20.27
C ILE A 233 15.00 -13.78 21.75
N GLY A 234 14.39 -14.90 22.11
CA GLY A 234 14.45 -15.47 23.45
C GLY A 234 15.68 -16.37 23.64
N LYS A 235 15.81 -16.98 24.82
CA LYS A 235 16.95 -17.88 25.13
C LYS A 235 16.96 -19.19 24.33
N SER A 236 15.79 -19.65 23.90
CA SER A 236 15.63 -20.95 23.21
C SER A 236 14.82 -20.87 21.92
N LYS A 237 14.01 -19.82 21.76
CA LYS A 237 13.23 -19.58 20.55
C LYS A 237 12.87 -18.10 20.43
N PRO A 238 12.59 -17.62 19.21
CA PRO A 238 11.95 -16.32 19.02
C PRO A 238 10.59 -16.28 19.72
N THR A 239 10.23 -15.10 20.22
CA THR A 239 8.95 -14.81 20.88
C THR A 239 8.41 -13.48 20.36
N GLY A 240 7.09 -13.36 20.23
CA GLY A 240 6.42 -12.22 19.58
C GLY A 240 4.97 -12.56 19.22
N GLY A 241 4.29 -11.72 18.44
CA GLY A 241 2.99 -12.07 17.84
C GLY A 241 3.09 -13.24 16.86
N SER A 242 2.16 -13.37 15.90
CA SER A 242 2.38 -14.30 14.77
C SER A 242 3.76 -14.05 14.19
N LEU A 243 4.59 -15.10 14.09
CA LEU A 243 6.00 -14.95 13.70
C LEU A 243 6.14 -14.24 12.36
N VAL A 244 5.18 -14.50 11.47
CA VAL A 244 5.02 -13.83 10.18
C VAL A 244 3.59 -13.31 10.07
N SER A 245 3.45 -12.08 9.58
CA SER A 245 2.19 -11.47 9.17
C SER A 245 2.21 -11.24 7.66
N LEU A 246 1.17 -11.69 6.96
CA LEU A 246 1.04 -11.57 5.52
C LEU A 246 0.00 -10.50 5.17
N ASN A 247 0.37 -9.61 4.27
CA ASN A 247 -0.49 -8.59 3.71
C ASN A 247 -0.88 -8.97 2.28
N TRP A 248 -2.18 -9.00 2.02
CA TRP A 248 -2.74 -9.38 0.72
C TRP A 248 -3.28 -8.19 -0.06
N ASP A 249 -3.62 -7.11 0.61
CA ASP A 249 -4.57 -6.11 0.12
C ASP A 249 -4.12 -4.67 0.34
N HIS A 250 -3.06 -4.43 1.12
CA HIS A 250 -2.46 -3.09 1.26
C HIS A 250 -1.33 -2.91 0.24
N GLU A 251 -1.23 -1.72 -0.36
CA GLU A 251 -0.15 -1.40 -1.29
C GLU A 251 1.20 -1.50 -0.57
N PRO A 252 2.17 -2.29 -1.07
CA PRO A 252 3.47 -2.36 -0.43
C PRO A 252 4.16 -1.00 -0.48
N ALA A 253 4.70 -0.57 0.66
CA ALA A 253 5.44 0.69 0.76
C ALA A 253 6.84 0.55 0.18
N TRP A 254 6.94 0.56 -1.15
CA TRP A 254 8.19 0.47 -1.92
C TRP A 254 9.05 1.73 -1.78
N GLN A 255 10.37 1.55 -1.73
CA GLN A 255 11.34 2.65 -1.76
C GLN A 255 12.61 2.23 -2.53
N PRO A 256 12.85 2.68 -3.78
CA PRO A 256 11.99 3.55 -4.60
C PRO A 256 10.70 2.85 -5.05
N GLU A 257 9.74 3.62 -5.56
CA GLU A 257 8.50 3.06 -6.12
C GLU A 257 8.79 2.12 -7.31
N VAL A 258 8.02 1.03 -7.39
CA VAL A 258 8.08 0.10 -8.54
C VAL A 258 7.23 0.61 -9.70
N PRO A 259 7.62 0.34 -10.96
CA PRO A 259 6.86 0.80 -12.12
C PRO A 259 5.48 0.13 -12.19
N PRO A 260 4.46 0.80 -12.77
CA PRO A 260 3.12 0.22 -12.96
C PRO A 260 3.11 -1.14 -13.66
N SER A 261 4.05 -1.38 -14.58
CA SER A 261 4.17 -2.66 -15.30
C SER A 261 4.41 -3.86 -14.38
N ALA A 262 5.08 -3.68 -13.24
CA ALA A 262 5.29 -4.75 -12.27
C ALA A 262 3.97 -5.27 -11.68
N TYR A 263 2.97 -4.39 -11.51
CA TYR A 263 1.64 -4.79 -11.05
C TYR A 263 0.85 -5.54 -12.14
N ALA A 264 1.06 -5.19 -13.42
CA ALA A 264 0.48 -5.95 -14.53
C ALA A 264 1.11 -7.36 -14.63
N GLU A 265 2.43 -7.48 -14.43
CA GLU A 265 3.12 -8.77 -14.32
C GLU A 265 2.61 -9.60 -13.13
N GLU A 266 2.43 -8.95 -11.98
CA GLU A 266 1.86 -9.58 -10.79
C GLU A 266 0.47 -10.14 -11.07
N GLN A 267 -0.40 -9.35 -11.69
CA GLN A 267 -1.75 -9.78 -12.03
C GLN A 267 -1.75 -10.90 -13.08
N ALA A 268 -0.80 -10.93 -13.99
CA ALA A 268 -0.66 -12.02 -14.95
C ALA A 268 -0.17 -13.32 -14.29
N ARG A 269 0.70 -13.23 -13.29
CA ARG A 269 1.29 -14.40 -12.60
C ARG A 269 0.40 -14.95 -11.49
N HIS A 270 -0.22 -14.07 -10.71
CA HIS A 270 -1.08 -14.40 -9.58
C HIS A 270 -2.45 -13.72 -9.75
N PRO A 271 -3.31 -14.25 -10.64
CA PRO A 271 -4.54 -13.57 -11.01
C PRO A 271 -5.47 -13.33 -9.83
N ARG A 272 -5.90 -12.07 -9.71
CA ARG A 272 -6.97 -11.65 -8.81
C ARG A 272 -8.24 -11.38 -9.60
N SER A 273 -9.39 -11.73 -9.04
CA SER A 273 -10.67 -11.23 -9.55
C SER A 273 -10.95 -9.83 -9.00
N ALA A 274 -11.87 -9.08 -9.62
CA ALA A 274 -12.10 -7.68 -9.22
C ALA A 274 -12.53 -7.53 -7.75
N ASP A 275 -13.25 -8.52 -7.20
CA ASP A 275 -13.66 -8.54 -5.79
C ASP A 275 -12.46 -8.61 -4.81
N TRP A 276 -11.35 -9.21 -5.25
CA TRP A 276 -10.11 -9.37 -4.48
C TRP A 276 -9.01 -8.38 -4.87
N MET A 277 -9.32 -7.46 -5.80
CA MET A 277 -8.45 -6.36 -6.16
C MET A 277 -8.72 -5.17 -5.25
N PRO A 278 -7.75 -4.77 -4.42
CA PRO A 278 -7.85 -3.50 -3.71
C PRO A 278 -7.80 -2.34 -4.72
N ASP A 279 -8.34 -1.20 -4.30
CA ASP A 279 -8.56 -0.06 -5.18
C ASP A 279 -7.23 0.51 -5.75
N TRP A 280 -6.20 0.60 -4.92
CA TRP A 280 -4.86 1.00 -5.39
C TRP A 280 -4.35 0.09 -6.52
N MET A 281 -4.66 -1.21 -6.51
CA MET A 281 -4.17 -2.14 -7.53
C MET A 281 -4.87 -1.87 -8.87
N LEU A 282 -6.17 -1.57 -8.84
CA LEU A 282 -6.90 -1.12 -10.04
C LEU A 282 -6.28 0.14 -10.62
N SER A 283 -5.91 1.12 -9.79
CA SER A 283 -5.23 2.34 -10.23
C SER A 283 -3.88 2.04 -10.89
N ARG A 284 -3.06 1.15 -10.30
CA ARG A 284 -1.77 0.75 -10.88
C ARG A 284 -1.90 0.01 -12.21
N LEU A 285 -2.93 -0.82 -12.36
CA LEU A 285 -3.22 -1.51 -13.63
C LEU A 285 -3.67 -0.52 -14.71
N ASP A 286 -4.57 0.42 -14.37
CA ASP A 286 -4.99 1.48 -15.29
C ASP A 286 -3.78 2.33 -15.74
N GLU A 287 -2.87 2.70 -14.83
CA GLU A 287 -1.60 3.38 -15.16
C GLU A 287 -0.72 2.56 -16.12
N ALA A 288 -0.57 1.26 -15.87
CA ALA A 288 0.22 0.37 -16.72
C ALA A 288 -0.33 0.32 -18.15
N TYR A 289 -1.65 0.21 -18.31
CA TYR A 289 -2.30 0.18 -19.62
C TYR A 289 -2.15 1.50 -20.38
N GLN A 290 -2.30 2.64 -19.71
CA GLN A 290 -2.10 3.93 -20.37
C GLN A 290 -0.67 4.12 -20.82
N ASN A 291 0.31 3.77 -19.98
CA ASN A 291 1.73 3.85 -20.33
C ASN A 291 2.05 2.98 -21.56
N GLN A 292 1.50 1.76 -21.62
CA GLN A 292 1.68 0.86 -22.76
C GLN A 292 1.04 1.42 -24.04
N ALA A 293 -0.17 1.99 -23.96
CA ALA A 293 -0.84 2.60 -25.11
C ALA A 293 -0.06 3.80 -25.67
N HIS A 294 0.46 4.67 -24.80
CA HIS A 294 1.30 5.80 -25.19
C HIS A 294 2.60 5.36 -25.86
N GLN A 295 3.27 4.32 -25.34
CA GLN A 295 4.47 3.75 -25.96
C GLN A 295 4.18 3.17 -27.36
N ASN A 296 3.06 2.45 -27.52
CA ASN A 296 2.68 1.88 -28.80
C ASN A 296 2.39 2.95 -29.86
N GLN A 297 1.75 4.06 -29.47
CA GLN A 297 1.50 5.20 -30.36
C GLN A 297 2.79 5.93 -30.76
N ALA A 298 3.71 6.12 -29.82
CA ALA A 298 5.01 6.73 -30.10
C ALA A 298 5.79 5.90 -31.13
N ASN A 299 5.89 4.59 -30.91
CA ASN A 299 6.58 3.65 -31.81
C ASN A 299 5.94 3.61 -33.21
N HIS A 300 4.61 3.66 -33.30
CA HIS A 300 3.91 3.71 -34.58
C HIS A 300 4.24 5.01 -35.36
N SER A 301 4.29 6.15 -34.67
CA SER A 301 4.59 7.45 -35.27
C SER A 301 6.06 7.64 -35.70
N GLU A 302 6.98 6.83 -35.16
CA GLU A 302 8.38 6.77 -35.59
C GLU A 302 8.57 5.83 -36.78
N GLY A 303 7.82 4.72 -36.82
CA GLY A 303 7.81 3.80 -37.96
C GLY A 303 7.21 4.38 -39.25
N GLU A 304 6.28 5.32 -39.14
CA GLU A 304 5.71 6.03 -40.31
C GLU A 304 6.58 7.20 -40.81
N ARG A 305 7.63 7.57 -40.08
CA ARG A 305 8.58 8.64 -40.44
C ARG A 305 9.88 8.12 -41.07
N GLN A 306 10.04 6.80 -41.21
CA GLN A 306 11.14 6.12 -41.91
C GLN A 306 10.68 5.64 -43.28
#